data_AF-A0A348AMS5-F1
#
_entry.id   AF-A0A348AMS5-F1
#
_cell.length_a   1.000
_cell.length_b   1.000
_cell.length_c   1.000
_cell.angle_alpha   90.00
_cell.angle_beta   90.00
_cell.angle_gamma   90.00
#
_symmetry.space_group_name_H-M   'P 1'
#
loop_
_entity.id
_entity.type
_entity.pdbx_description
1 polymer ?
#
loop_
_entity_poly.entity_id
_entity_poly.type
_entity_poly.pdbx_seq_one_letter_code
_entity_poly.pdbx_strand_id
1 'polypeptide(L)' 'MTAYVITFPSVYHAFRAKKLLKGEGIPAELVPVPRELSGSCEGLAAQVSEEHIEQAVEILGNRGVAMVQKGVKVLLDN' A
#
# COMPACT_ATOMS: atom_id res chain seq x y z
N MET A 1 16.13 -3.04 -4.00
CA MET A 1 15.43 -1.95 -4.73
C MET A 1 14.50 -1.27 -3.74
N THR A 2 14.33 0.05 -3.78
CA THR A 2 13.41 0.75 -2.86
C THR A 2 12.00 0.76 -3.44
N ALA A 3 11.01 0.39 -2.64
CA ALA A 3 9.60 0.46 -3.01
C ALA A 3 8.83 1.28 -1.98
N TYR A 4 7.68 1.82 -2.37
CA TYR A 4 6.77 2.49 -1.46
C TYR A 4 5.64 1.56 -1.11
N VAL A 5 5.27 1.53 0.17
CA VAL A 5 4.15 0.71 0.64
C VAL A 5 3.12 1.55 1.38
N ILE A 6 1.86 1.23 1.14
CA ILE A 6 0.71 1.74 1.88
C ILE A 6 0.22 0.60 2.76
N THR A 7 0.16 0.80 4.07
CA THR A 7 -0.35 -0.22 5.00
C THR A 7 -1.79 0.07 5.39
N PHE A 8 -2.52 -0.99 5.71
CA PHE A 8 -3.96 -0.93 5.95
C PHE A 8 -4.31 -1.50 7.32
N PRO A 9 -5.37 -1.01 7.98
CA PRO A 9 -5.79 -1.53 9.28
C PRO A 9 -6.42 -2.93 9.17
N SER A 10 -6.79 -3.38 7.96
CA SER A 10 -7.29 -4.73 7.72
C SER A 10 -7.07 -5.19 6.28
N VAL A 11 -7.10 -6.50 6.07
CA VAL A 11 -7.00 -7.16 4.75
C VAL A 11 -8.09 -6.68 3.79
N TYR A 12 -9.30 -6.39 4.30
CA TYR A 12 -10.40 -5.82 3.50
C TYR A 12 -10.01 -4.51 2.81
N HIS A 13 -9.37 -3.60 3.55
CA HIS A 13 -8.91 -2.32 3.02
C HIS A 13 -7.80 -2.50 1.98
N ALA A 14 -6.90 -3.46 2.20
CA ALA A 14 -5.83 -3.79 1.25
C ALA A 14 -6.39 -4.27 -0.10
N PHE A 15 -7.32 -5.24 -0.08
CA PHE A 15 -7.95 -5.72 -1.32
C PHE A 15 -8.80 -4.65 -2.00
N ARG A 16 -9.51 -3.83 -1.23
CA ARG A 16 -10.27 -2.70 -1.76
C ARG A 16 -9.33 -1.70 -2.44
N ALA A 17 -8.20 -1.38 -1.82
CA ALA A 17 -7.20 -0.51 -2.39
C ALA A 17 -6.65 -1.05 -3.71
N LYS A 18 -6.24 -2.33 -3.76
CA LYS A 18 -5.77 -2.96 -5.02
C LYS A 18 -6.78 -2.83 -6.15
N LYS A 19 -8.06 -3.08 -5.86
CA LYS A 19 -9.14 -2.96 -6.87
C LYS A 19 -9.31 -1.53 -7.37
N LEU A 20 -9.28 -0.55 -6.47
CA LEU A 20 -9.42 0.87 -6.81
C LEU A 20 -8.23 1.35 -7.64
N LEU A 21 -7.00 1.08 -7.18
CA LEU A 21 -5.77 1.47 -7.89
C LEU A 21 -5.71 0.84 -9.28
N LYS A 22 -6.04 -0.46 -9.40
CA LYS A 22 -6.14 -1.14 -10.69
C LYS A 22 -7.17 -0.49 -11.63
N GLY A 23 -8.31 -0.06 -11.08
CA GLY A 23 -9.36 0.63 -11.84
C GLY A 23 -8.94 1.99 -12.38
N GLU A 24 -8.00 2.65 -11.70
CA GLU A 24 -7.43 3.96 -12.08
C GLU A 24 -6.13 3.81 -12.88
N GLY A 25 -5.77 2.57 -13.28
CA GLY A 25 -4.56 2.30 -14.08
C GLY A 25 -3.25 2.34 -13.29
N ILE A 26 -3.29 2.37 -11.95
CA ILE A 26 -2.09 2.38 -11.11
C ILE A 26 -1.65 0.94 -10.82
N PRO A 27 -0.43 0.54 -11.23
CA PRO A 27 0.12 -0.75 -10.87
C PRO A 27 0.41 -0.80 -9.36
N ALA A 28 -0.36 -1.63 -8.66
CA ALA A 28 -0.22 -1.86 -7.22
C ALA A 28 -0.35 -3.34 -6.90
N GLU A 29 0.62 -3.86 -6.15
CA GLU A 29 0.63 -5.26 -5.72
C GLU A 29 0.47 -5.39 -4.21
N LEU A 30 -0.22 -6.43 -3.78
CA LEU A 30 -0.40 -6.70 -2.36
C LEU A 30 0.73 -7.59 -1.89
N VAL A 31 1.50 -7.09 -0.94
CA VAL A 31 2.60 -7.79 -0.30
C VAL A 31 2.33 -7.92 1.19
N PRO A 32 2.89 -8.91 1.89
CA PRO A 32 2.93 -8.91 3.34
C PRO A 32 3.54 -7.60 3.84
N VAL A 33 3.02 -7.06 4.94
CA VAL A 33 3.61 -5.86 5.55
C VAL A 33 5.10 -6.12 5.84
N PRO A 34 6.02 -5.29 5.33
CA PRO A 34 7.46 -5.45 5.56
C PRO A 34 7.79 -5.55 7.05
N ARG A 35 8.73 -6.42 7.41
CA ARG A 35 9.11 -6.69 8.81
C ARG A 35 9.59 -5.44 9.56
N GLU A 36 10.21 -4.50 8.84
CA GLU A 36 10.61 -3.18 9.37
C GLU A 36 9.41 -2.33 9.81
N LEU A 37 8.22 -2.57 9.23
CA LEU A 37 6.97 -1.88 9.57
C LEU A 37 6.07 -2.70 10.51
N SER A 38 6.21 -4.02 10.52
CA SER A 38 5.45 -4.92 11.39
C SER A 38 6.19 -5.15 12.71
N GLY A 39 5.85 -4.35 13.72
CA GLY A 39 6.42 -4.47 15.06
C GLY A 39 6.07 -5.77 15.81
N SER A 40 5.04 -6.52 15.39
CA SER A 40 4.62 -7.83 15.94
C SER A 40 3.41 -8.49 15.24
N CYS A 41 2.75 -7.89 14.22
CA CYS A 41 1.50 -8.43 13.65
C CYS A 41 1.36 -8.31 12.12
N GLU A 42 0.71 -9.34 11.59
CA GLU A 42 0.51 -9.70 10.19
C GLU A 42 -0.55 -8.84 9.49
N GLY A 43 -0.34 -8.59 8.19
CA GLY A 43 -1.27 -7.85 7.36
C GLY A 43 -0.78 -7.74 5.92
N LEU A 44 -1.57 -7.08 5.07
CA LEU A 44 -1.20 -6.77 3.70
C LEU A 44 -0.91 -5.27 3.56
N ALA A 45 0.10 -4.96 2.77
CA ALA A 45 0.44 -3.64 2.29
C ALA A 45 0.29 -3.59 0.77
N ALA A 46 -0.04 -2.43 0.23
CA ALA A 46 -0.01 -2.18 -1.21
C ALA A 46 1.35 -1.59 -1.55
N GLN A 47 2.15 -2.34 -2.30
CA GLN A 47 3.38 -1.88 -2.91
C GLN A 47 3.04 -1.09 -4.18
N VAL A 48 3.57 0.12 -4.25
CA VAL A 48 3.38 1.07 -5.35
C VAL A 48 4.76 1.66 -5.70
N SER A 49 4.97 2.00 -6.96
CA SER A 49 6.16 2.75 -7.40
C SER A 49 6.13 4.18 -6.87
N GLU A 50 7.31 4.79 -6.74
CA GLU A 50 7.46 6.17 -6.28
C GLU A 50 6.66 7.16 -7.14
N GLU A 51 6.64 6.97 -8.46
CA GLU A 51 5.90 7.81 -9.41
C GLU A 51 4.37 7.80 -9.21
N HIS A 52 3.82 6.78 -8.56
CA HIS A 52 2.38 6.62 -8.38
C HIS A 52 1.94 6.74 -6.92
N ILE A 53 2.86 6.91 -5.96
CA ILE A 53 2.50 6.85 -4.54
C ILE A 53 1.58 7.99 -4.11
N GLU A 54 1.87 9.22 -4.56
CA GLU A 54 1.07 10.40 -4.22
C GLU A 54 -0.35 10.27 -4.80
N GLN A 55 -0.45 9.89 -6.07
CA GLN A 55 -1.72 9.65 -6.76
C GLN A 55 -2.51 8.50 -6.08
N ALA A 56 -1.84 7.42 -5.70
CA ALA A 56 -2.46 6.29 -5.02
C ALA A 56 -3.04 6.71 -3.65
N VAL A 57 -2.27 7.45 -2.84
CA VAL A 57 -2.73 7.93 -1.53
C VAL A 57 -3.94 8.86 -1.68
N GLU A 58 -3.91 9.76 -2.67
CA GLU A 58 -5.02 10.68 -2.94
C GLU A 58 -6.30 9.93 -3.34
N ILE A 59 -6.22 9.02 -4.31
CA ILE A 59 -7.36 8.21 -4.76
C ILE A 59 -7.93 7.41 -3.59
N LEU A 60 -7.09 6.74 -2.81
CA LEU A 60 -7.54 5.94 -1.67
C LEU A 60 -8.20 6.80 -0.60
N GLY A 61 -7.65 7.98 -0.31
CA GLY A 61 -8.26 8.95 0.59
C GLY A 61 -9.63 9.41 0.11
N ASN A 62 -9.73 9.82 -1.16
CA ASN A 62 -10.97 10.30 -1.77
C ASN A 62 -12.05 9.20 -1.85
N ARG A 63 -11.66 7.93 -1.96
CA ARG A 63 -12.58 6.78 -1.98
C ARG A 63 -12.90 6.25 -0.58
N GLY A 64 -12.40 6.88 0.48
CA GLY A 64 -12.66 6.50 1.87
C GLY A 64 -12.03 5.17 2.27
N VAL A 65 -10.82 4.88 1.77
CA VAL A 65 -10.03 3.72 2.22
C VAL A 65 -9.15 4.16 3.38
N ALA A 66 -9.33 3.51 4.55
CA ALA A 66 -8.48 3.76 5.70
C ALA A 66 -7.05 3.26 5.44
N MET A 67 -6.07 4.15 5.63
CA MET A 67 -4.64 3.87 5.50
C MET A 67 -3.95 4.15 6.84
N VAL A 68 -3.03 3.28 7.24
CA VAL A 68 -2.21 3.48 8.45
C VAL A 68 -0.92 4.22 8.08
N GLN A 69 -0.18 3.69 7.11
CA GLN A 69 1.00 4.35 6.52
C GLN A 69 0.69 4.73 5.08
N LYS A 70 0.95 5.98 4.70
CA LYS A 70 0.58 6.57 3.40
C LYS A 70 1.78 6.70 2.46
N GLY A 71 2.44 5.59 2.14
CA GLY A 71 3.61 5.58 1.27
C GLY A 71 4.93 5.70 2.01
N VAL A 72 5.24 4.68 2.80
CA VAL A 72 6.55 4.57 3.44
C VAL A 72 7.51 3.87 2.50
N LYS A 73 8.71 4.44 2.35
CA LYS A 73 9.80 3.84 1.60
C LYS A 73 10.37 2.69 2.40
N VAL A 74 10.37 1.49 1.81
CA VAL A 74 10.89 0.27 2.41
C VAL A 74 11.97 -0.33 1.51
N LEU A 75 12.89 -1.05 2.13
CA LEU A 75 13.89 -1.85 1.42
C LEU A 75 13.31 -3.26 1.27
N LEU A 76 12.96 -3.64 0.04
CA LEU A 76 12.59 -5.02 -0.22
C LEU A 76 13.89 -5.81 -0.43
N ASP A 77 14.22 -6.64 0.56
CA ASP A 77 15.21 -7.70 0.43
C ASP A 77 14.67 -8.70 -0.61
N ASN A 78 15.35 -8.79 -1.75
CA ASN A 78 14.97 -9.66 -2.87
C ASN A 78 15.39 -11.11 -2.61
#